data_AF-A0A0R0HC71-F1
#
_entry.id   AF-A0A0R0HC71-F1
#
_cell.length_a   1.000
_cell.length_b   1.000
_cell.length_c   1.000
_cell.angle_alpha   90.00
_cell.angle_beta   90.00
_cell.angle_gamma   90.00
#
_symmetry.space_group_name_H-M   'P 1'
#
loop_
_entity.id
_entity.type
_entity.pdbx_description
1 polymer ?
#
loop_
_entity_poly.entity_id
_entity_poly.type
_entity_poly.pdbx_seq_one_letter_code
_entity_poly.pdbx_strand_id
1 'polypeptide(L)'
;MALAAIGDTNIGSIELFIEPELHTNRPRKKFLHSEPPEERIYECEGLGRMLKKGDELGAFNMGSTVVLVFQAPISKLHEGDSFQEFRFCVGRGDRIRVGEALGRWHSS
;
A
#
# COMPACT_ATOMS: atom_id res chain seq x y z
N MET A 1 8.60 -5.05 -2.05
CA MET A 1 7.28 -4.55 -1.66
C MET A 1 6.62 -3.99 -2.90
N ALA A 2 5.35 -4.28 -3.13
CA ALA A 2 4.58 -3.67 -4.20
C ALA A 2 3.39 -2.95 -3.57
N LEU A 3 3.02 -1.81 -4.15
CA LEU A 3 1.82 -1.08 -3.78
C LEU A 3 1.01 -0.84 -5.05
N ALA A 4 -0.28 -1.11 -4.99
CA ALA A 4 -1.23 -0.77 -6.04
C ALA A 4 -2.32 0.11 -5.44
N ALA A 5 -2.46 1.33 -5.95
CA ALA A 5 -3.59 2.20 -5.62
C ALA A 5 -4.72 1.90 -6.61
N ILE A 6 -5.84 1.39 -6.11
CA ILE A 6 -6.98 0.95 -6.93
C ILE A 6 -8.16 1.87 -6.63
N GLY A 7 -8.71 2.49 -7.68
CA GLY A 7 -9.96 3.23 -7.58
C GLY A 7 -11.17 2.29 -7.58
N ASP A 8 -12.25 2.72 -6.95
CA ASP A 8 -13.55 2.01 -6.93
C ASP A 8 -14.65 2.92 -7.50
N THR A 9 -15.88 2.44 -7.58
CA THR A 9 -17.05 3.20 -8.00
C THR A 9 -17.23 4.41 -7.07
N ASN A 10 -17.10 5.61 -7.62
CA ASN A 10 -17.07 6.92 -6.93
C ASN A 10 -15.74 7.30 -6.24
N ILE A 11 -14.73 6.42 -6.27
CA ILE A 11 -13.39 6.67 -5.72
C ILE A 11 -12.41 6.69 -6.89
N GLY A 12 -12.42 7.81 -7.62
CA GLY A 12 -11.59 7.99 -8.80
C GLY A 12 -10.36 8.86 -8.58
N SER A 13 -10.34 9.67 -7.52
CA SER A 13 -9.26 10.64 -7.24
C SER A 13 -8.24 10.03 -6.28
N ILE A 14 -7.06 9.75 -6.83
CA ILE A 14 -5.91 9.19 -6.13
C ILE A 14 -4.77 10.20 -6.29
N GLU A 15 -4.20 10.60 -5.17
CA GLU A 15 -3.07 11.52 -5.12
C GLU A 15 -1.85 10.79 -4.58
N LEU A 16 -0.70 10.93 -5.26
CA LEU A 16 0.58 10.42 -4.81
C LEU A 16 1.51 11.62 -4.59
N PHE A 17 2.05 11.80 -3.39
CA PHE A 17 2.85 13.00 -3.09
C PHE A 17 4.21 13.03 -3.80
N ILE A 18 4.68 11.87 -4.24
CA ILE A 18 5.86 11.75 -5.12
C ILE A 18 5.55 12.18 -6.57
N GLU A 19 4.27 12.19 -6.94
CA GLU A 19 3.79 12.46 -8.29
C GLU A 19 2.67 13.51 -8.27
N PRO A 20 2.98 14.78 -7.96
CA PRO A 20 1.98 15.84 -7.86
C PRO A 20 1.28 16.11 -9.20
N GLU A 21 1.86 15.69 -10.33
CA GLU A 21 1.28 15.84 -11.66
C GLU A 21 0.36 14.67 -12.05
N LEU A 22 0.34 13.58 -11.28
CA LEU A 22 -0.57 12.46 -11.52
C LEU A 22 -2.01 12.92 -11.29
N HIS A 23 -2.85 12.78 -12.31
CA HIS A 23 -4.29 12.99 -12.17
C HIS A 23 -5.01 11.74 -12.65
N THR A 24 -5.73 11.09 -11.75
CA THR A 24 -6.56 9.92 -12.05
C THR A 24 -7.98 10.33 -12.48
N ASN A 25 -8.82 9.36 -12.85
CA ASN A 25 -10.20 9.59 -13.29
C ASN A 25 -10.33 10.59 -14.46
N ARG A 26 -9.34 10.65 -15.35
CA ARG A 26 -9.40 11.47 -16.55
C ARG A 26 -10.48 10.91 -17.50
N PRO A 27 -11.35 11.76 -18.07
CA PRO A 27 -12.34 11.30 -19.04
C PRO A 27 -11.63 10.79 -20.30
N ARG A 28 -11.70 9.48 -20.55
CA ARG A 28 -11.17 8.88 -21.79
C ARG A 28 -12.17 9.03 -22.94
N LYS A 29 -11.74 9.60 -24.06
CA LYS A 29 -12.53 9.60 -25.31
C LYS A 29 -12.58 8.16 -25.85
N LYS A 30 -13.78 7.59 -25.96
CA LYS A 30 -14.07 6.18 -26.30
C LYS A 30 -13.64 5.72 -27.71
N PHE A 31 -12.86 6.52 -28.45
CA PHE A 31 -12.72 6.37 -29.91
C PHE A 31 -11.36 5.91 -30.40
N LEU A 32 -10.36 5.71 -29.53
CA LEU A 32 -9.06 5.20 -29.93
C LEU A 32 -8.65 4.04 -29.03
N HIS A 33 -7.89 3.10 -29.59
CA HIS A 33 -7.29 1.96 -28.90
C HIS A 33 -6.81 2.35 -27.50
N SER A 34 -6.93 1.44 -26.53
CA SER A 34 -6.47 1.66 -25.16
C SER A 34 -5.03 2.19 -25.20
N GLU A 35 -4.84 3.46 -24.80
CA GLU A 35 -3.51 4.04 -24.70
C GLU A 35 -2.67 3.14 -23.78
N PRO A 36 -1.39 2.91 -24.14
CA PRO A 36 -0.50 2.13 -23.29
C PRO A 36 -0.43 2.76 -21.89
N PRO A 37 -0.19 1.96 -20.84
CA PRO A 37 0.02 2.50 -19.51
C PRO A 37 1.22 3.47 -19.51
N GLU A 38 1.10 4.55 -18.74
CA GLU A 38 2.23 5.44 -18.49
C GLU A 38 3.17 4.76 -17.49
N GLU A 39 4.43 4.55 -17.88
CA GLU A 39 5.46 3.95 -17.04
C GLU A 39 6.53 4.98 -16.72
N ARG A 40 6.95 5.05 -15.45
CA ARG A 40 8.02 5.92 -14.97
C ARG A 40 8.94 5.16 -14.03
N ILE A 41 10.24 5.46 -14.13
CA ILE A 41 11.28 4.89 -13.26
C ILE A 41 11.71 5.99 -12.29
N TYR A 42 11.66 5.69 -10.98
CA TYR A 42 12.03 6.62 -9.92
C TYR A 42 13.39 6.23 -9.36
N GLU A 43 14.42 7.00 -9.71
CA GLU A 43 15.76 6.84 -9.16
C GLU A 43 15.90 7.59 -7.82
N CYS A 44 16.79 7.12 -6.95
CA CYS A 44 17.04 7.76 -5.65
C CYS A 44 17.63 9.17 -5.80
N GLU A 45 18.33 9.45 -6.89
CA GLU A 45 18.82 10.77 -7.26
C GLU A 45 17.82 11.41 -8.24
N GLY A 46 16.85 12.17 -7.74
CA GLY A 46 15.87 12.88 -8.59
C GLY A 46 14.44 12.87 -8.05
N LEU A 47 13.48 12.49 -8.90
CA LEU A 47 12.04 12.46 -8.58
C LEU A 47 11.69 11.38 -7.54
N GLY A 48 12.53 10.35 -7.38
CA GLY A 48 12.34 9.30 -6.40
C GLY A 48 12.49 9.78 -4.96
N ARG A 49 11.50 9.50 -4.11
CA ARG A 49 11.56 9.81 -2.68
C ARG A 49 11.64 8.54 -1.85
N MET A 50 12.69 8.43 -1.02
CA MET A 50 12.78 7.37 -0.03
C MET A 50 11.83 7.66 1.13
N LEU A 51 10.89 6.75 1.39
CA LEU A 51 9.93 6.85 2.48
C LEU A 51 10.35 6.00 3.67
N LYS A 52 10.15 6.55 4.86
CA LYS A 52 10.29 5.86 6.14
C LYS A 52 8.93 5.29 6.57
N LYS A 53 8.97 4.35 7.51
CA LYS A 53 7.74 3.81 8.11
C LYS A 53 6.95 4.95 8.76
N GLY A 54 5.69 5.09 8.34
CA GLY A 54 4.78 6.13 8.83
C GLY A 54 4.76 7.39 7.97
N ASP A 55 5.66 7.52 6.99
CA ASP A 55 5.59 8.62 6.02
C ASP A 55 4.36 8.45 5.14
N GLU A 56 3.70 9.58 4.87
CA GLU A 56 2.54 9.62 3.99
C GLU A 56 2.99 9.48 2.53
N LEU A 57 2.41 8.52 1.83
CA LEU A 57 2.72 8.26 0.42
C LEU A 57 1.71 8.92 -0.52
N GLY A 58 0.45 8.99 -0.10
CA GLY A 58 -0.65 9.49 -0.92
C GLY A 58 -1.98 9.39 -0.21
N ALA A 59 -3.02 9.87 -0.88
CA ALA A 59 -4.37 9.94 -0.35
C ALA A 59 -5.41 9.45 -1.36
N PHE A 60 -6.52 8.96 -0.83
CA PHE A 60 -7.73 8.70 -1.57
C PHE A 60 -8.82 9.65 -1.08
N ASN A 61 -9.37 10.45 -1.99
CA ASN A 61 -10.45 11.36 -1.64
C ASN A 61 -11.78 10.57 -1.67
N MET A 62 -12.39 10.36 -0.49
CA MET A 62 -13.67 9.66 -0.23
C MET A 62 -13.55 8.13 -0.03
N GLY A 63 -13.88 7.65 1.18
CA GLY A 63 -14.20 6.26 1.54
C GLY A 63 -13.34 5.14 0.94
N SER A 64 -12.03 5.12 1.15
CA SER A 64 -11.13 4.14 0.52
C SER A 64 -11.06 2.77 1.22
N THR A 65 -10.73 1.74 0.43
CA THR A 65 -10.37 0.41 0.93
C THR A 65 -8.89 0.16 0.65
N VAL A 66 -8.14 -0.26 1.66
CA VAL A 66 -6.75 -0.70 1.51
C VAL A 66 -6.68 -2.21 1.70
N VAL A 67 -6.07 -2.91 0.74
CA VAL A 67 -5.80 -4.35 0.84
C VAL A 67 -4.31 -4.56 1.05
N LEU A 68 -3.94 -5.20 2.16
CA LEU A 68 -2.56 -5.56 2.47
C LEU A 68 -2.35 -7.05 2.21
N VAL A 69 -1.43 -7.37 1.29
CA VAL A 69 -1.00 -8.75 1.02
C VAL A 69 0.49 -8.86 1.30
N PHE A 70 0.87 -9.79 2.15
CA PHE A 70 2.26 -10.04 2.49
C PHE A 70 2.48 -11.52 2.81
N GLN A 71 3.72 -11.98 2.64
CA GLN A 71 4.14 -13.29 3.11
C GLN A 71 4.44 -13.20 4.60
N ALA A 72 3.72 -13.99 5.41
CA ALA A 72 3.94 -14.04 6.85
C ALA A 72 5.35 -14.61 7.16
N PRO A 73 6.16 -13.96 8.00
CA PRO A 73 7.59 -14.28 8.16
C PRO A 73 7.96 -15.60 8.88
N ILE A 74 7.68 -16.82 8.40
CA ILE A 74 7.94 -18.07 9.17
C ILE A 74 9.39 -18.24 9.71
N SER A 75 9.56 -18.35 11.03
CA SER A 75 10.85 -18.62 11.70
C SER A 75 10.85 -19.97 12.42
N LYS A 76 11.74 -20.87 12.01
CA LYS A 76 12.06 -22.11 12.73
C LYS A 76 12.93 -21.76 13.93
N LEU A 77 12.38 -21.83 15.12
CA LEU A 77 13.15 -21.65 16.34
C LEU A 77 13.73 -23.03 16.69
N HIS A 78 14.95 -23.34 16.21
CA HIS A 78 15.69 -24.60 16.47
C HIS A 78 14.95 -25.94 16.24
N GLU A 79 15.70 -27.04 16.10
CA GLU A 79 15.11 -28.38 16.03
C GLU A 79 14.54 -28.75 17.41
N GLY A 80 13.25 -28.47 17.63
CA GLY A 80 12.50 -28.85 18.83
C GLY A 80 11.69 -27.74 19.48
N ASP A 81 11.83 -26.48 19.06
CA ASP A 81 11.10 -25.36 19.66
C ASP A 81 9.94 -24.90 18.77
N SER A 82 8.88 -24.39 19.40
CA SER A 82 7.63 -24.01 18.74
C SER A 82 7.86 -22.96 17.65
N PHE A 83 7.24 -23.14 16.48
CA PHE A 83 7.22 -22.13 15.43
C PHE A 83 6.62 -20.84 15.98
N GLN A 84 7.39 -19.76 15.97
CA GLN A 84 6.80 -18.44 16.13
C GLN A 84 6.05 -18.15 14.82
N GLU A 85 4.79 -17.73 14.91
CA GLU A 85 3.95 -17.43 13.76
C GLU A 85 3.47 -15.98 13.85
N PHE A 86 3.25 -15.36 12.69
CA PHE A 86 2.69 -14.02 12.61
C PHE A 86 1.29 -14.04 13.20
N ARG A 87 1.02 -13.13 14.15
CA ARG A 87 -0.32 -12.96 14.69
C ARG A 87 -0.80 -11.53 14.50
N PHE A 88 -2.01 -11.39 13.97
CA PHE A 88 -2.70 -10.09 13.96
C PHE A 88 -3.03 -9.67 15.39
N CYS A 89 -2.78 -8.41 15.71
CA CYS A 89 -3.17 -7.77 16.97
C CYS A 89 -4.53 -7.07 16.88
N VAL A 90 -5.16 -7.15 15.70
CA VAL A 90 -6.40 -6.44 15.36
C VAL A 90 -7.48 -7.45 14.96
N GLY A 91 -8.72 -7.12 15.30
CA GLY A 91 -9.91 -7.88 14.97
C GLY A 91 -10.79 -7.19 13.92
N ARG A 92 -11.82 -7.93 13.46
CA ARG A 92 -12.83 -7.38 12.55
C ARG A 92 -13.60 -6.26 13.26
N GLY A 93 -13.65 -5.09 12.64
CA GLY A 93 -14.40 -3.93 13.13
C GLY A 93 -13.58 -2.97 14.00
N ASP A 94 -12.32 -3.31 14.30
CA ASP A 94 -11.44 -2.44 15.07
C ASP A 94 -11.11 -1.16 14.29
N ARG A 95 -11.08 -0.04 15.00
CA ARG A 95 -10.61 1.24 14.49
C ARG A 95 -9.10 1.33 14.70
N ILE A 96 -8.35 1.27 13.62
CA ILE A 96 -6.88 1.33 13.65
C ILE A 96 -6.39 2.77 13.58
N ARG A 97 -5.38 3.11 14.38
CA ARG A 97 -4.71 4.42 14.36
C ARG A 97 -3.40 4.38 13.58
N VAL A 98 -2.98 5.53 13.06
CA VAL A 98 -1.67 5.66 12.43
C VAL A 98 -0.57 5.31 13.43
N GLY A 99 0.34 4.43 13.01
CA GLY A 99 1.43 3.91 13.84
C GLY A 99 1.06 2.70 14.71
N GLU A 100 -0.22 2.32 14.79
CA GLU A 100 -0.66 1.13 15.49
C GLU A 100 -0.22 -0.15 14.76
N ALA A 101 0.23 -1.15 15.52
CA ALA A 101 0.71 -2.40 14.94
C ALA A 101 -0.48 -3.31 14.57
N LEU A 102 -0.58 -3.66 13.28
CA LEU A 102 -1.59 -4.63 12.81
C LEU A 102 -1.30 -6.07 13.24
N GLY A 103 -0.04 -6.40 13.52
CA GLY A 103 0.35 -7.72 13.99
C GLY A 103 1.81 -7.78 14.42
N ARG A 104 2.19 -8.90 15.04
CA ARG A 104 3.54 -9.14 15.56
C ARG A 104 4.05 -10.50 15.09
N TRP A 105 5.36 -10.55 14.86
CA TRP A 105 6.10 -11.77 14.53
C TRP A 105 6.92 -12.27 15.74
N HIS A 106 7.47 -11.37 16.54
CA HIS A 106 8.18 -11.67 17.78
C HIS A 106 7.39 -11.21 19.00
N SER A 107 7.44 -12.00 20.07
CA SER A 107 7.02 -11.59 21.40
C SER A 107 8.07 -10.65 22.00
N SER A 108 7.85 -9.35 21.87
CA SER A 108 8.50 -8.31 22.68
C SER A 108 7.47 -7.28 23.10
#